data_AF-A0A357KKR3-F1
#
_entry.id   AF-A0A357KKR3-F1
#
_cell.length_a   1.000
_cell.length_b   1.000
_cell.length_c   1.000
_cell.angle_alpha   90.00
_cell.angle_beta   90.00
_cell.angle_gamma   90.00
#
_symmetry.space_group_name_H-M   'P 1'
#
loop_
_entity.id
_entity.type
_entity.pdbx_description
1 polymer ?
#
loop_
_entity_poly.entity_id
_entity_poly.type
_entity_poly.pdbx_seq_one_letter_code
_entity_poly.pdbx_strand_id
1 'polypeptide(L)' 'AKLTSQSVPTIRYWTQRGLLKIASKTEKGYSLYDRNQVEQVEKLLALKSQRYSLDEIGIKLGE' A
#
# COMPACT_ATOMS: atom_id res chain seq x y z
N ALA A 1 -1.48 8.38 -4.82
CA ALA A 1 -0.95 9.65 -4.29
C ALA A 1 -2.05 10.62 -3.88
N LYS A 2 -2.93 11.06 -4.81
CA LYS A 2 -4.01 12.02 -4.48
C LYS A 2 -5.05 11.51 -3.48
N LEU A 3 -5.40 10.22 -3.53
CA LEU A 3 -6.38 9.61 -2.61
C LEU A 3 -5.82 9.25 -1.23
N THR A 4 -4.53 8.90 -1.17
CA THR A 4 -3.88 8.45 0.07
C THR A 4 -2.95 9.48 0.69
N SER A 5 -2.84 10.68 0.09
CA SER A 5 -1.83 11.71 0.40
C SER A 5 -0.39 11.20 0.52
N GLN A 6 -0.07 10.05 -0.10
CA GLN A 6 1.26 9.45 -0.07
C GLN A 6 2.01 9.69 -1.37
N SER A 7 3.32 9.86 -1.26
CA SER A 7 4.22 9.97 -2.42
C SER A 7 4.23 8.68 -3.24
N VAL A 8 4.29 8.81 -4.56
CA VAL A 8 4.45 7.67 -5.50
C VAL A 8 5.60 6.72 -5.10
N PRO A 9 6.80 7.18 -4.68
CA PRO A 9 7.85 6.28 -4.21
C PRO A 9 7.45 5.46 -2.97
N THR A 10 6.66 6.00 -2.04
CA THR A 10 6.19 5.28 -0.86
C THR A 10 5.27 4.13 -1.25
N ILE A 11 4.32 4.38 -2.15
CA ILE A 11 3.42 3.33 -2.65
C ILE A 11 4.22 2.25 -3.39
N ARG A 12 5.18 2.65 -4.25
CA ARG A 12 6.05 1.70 -4.94
C ARG A 12 6.87 0.85 -3.95
N TYR A 13 7.37 1.46 -2.88
CA TYR A 13 8.13 0.77 -1.84
C TYR A 13 7.29 -0.31 -1.14
N TRP A 14 6.03 0.00 -0.78
CA TRP A 14 5.11 -0.97 -0.19
C TRP A 14 4.76 -2.09 -1.18
N THR A 15 4.48 -1.76 -2.44
CA THR A 15 4.23 -2.76 -3.49
C THR A 15 5.42 -3.70 -3.69
N GLN A 16 6.65 -3.18 -3.70
CA GLN A 16 7.87 -3.99 -3.87
C GLN A 16 8.12 -4.92 -2.68
N ARG A 17 7.73 -4.50 -1.48
CA ARG A 17 7.78 -5.32 -0.26
C ARG A 17 6.62 -6.31 -0.13
N GLY A 18 5.64 -6.29 -1.04
CA GLY A 18 4.44 -7.14 -0.95
C GLY A 18 3.38 -6.65 0.05
N LEU A 19 3.57 -5.48 0.67
CA LEU A 19 2.62 -4.84 1.58
C LEU A 19 1.35 -4.35 0.87
N LEU A 20 1.47 -4.03 -0.42
CA LEU A 20 0.37 -3.50 -1.21
C LEU A 20 0.22 -4.31 -2.49
N LYS A 21 -0.97 -4.87 -2.72
CA LYS A 21 -1.24 -5.62 -3.95
C LYS A 21 -1.74 -4.65 -5.02
N ILE A 22 -1.11 -4.68 -6.18
CA ILE A 22 -1.66 -3.97 -7.35
C ILE A 22 -2.88 -4.75 -7.85
N ALA A 23 -3.98 -4.05 -8.11
CA ALA A 23 -5.19 -4.71 -8.60
C ALA A 23 -4.99 -5.23 -10.03
N SER A 24 -4.28 -4.45 -10.85
CA SER A 24 -3.86 -4.84 -12.20
C SER A 24 -2.71 -3.96 -12.68
N LYS A 25 -2.02 -4.40 -13.73
CA LYS A 25 -1.13 -3.51 -14.50
C LYS A 25 -1.85 -3.14 -15.79
N THR A 26 -1.80 -1.88 -16.18
CA THR A 26 -2.21 -1.49 -17.53
C THR A 26 -1.21 -2.06 -18.53
N GLU A 27 -1.64 -2.21 -19.78
CA GLU A 27 -0.78 -2.61 -20.91
C GLU A 27 0.46 -1.70 -21.07
N LYS A 28 0.34 -0.43 -20.64
CA LYS A 28 1.43 0.56 -20.62
C LYS A 28 2.35 0.46 -19.39
N GLY A 29 2.17 -0.54 -18.53
CA GLY A 29 3.00 -0.76 -17.34
C GLY A 29 2.62 0.08 -16.10
N TYR A 30 1.49 0.79 -16.12
CA TYR A 30 1.03 1.52 -14.94
C TYR A 30 0.36 0.58 -13.94
N SER A 31 0.65 0.76 -12.65
CA SER A 31 -0.02 0.03 -11.58
C SER A 31 -1.40 0.64 -11.32
N LEU A 32 -2.46 -0.14 -11.57
CA LEU A 32 -3.83 0.19 -11.18
C LEU A 32 -4.05 -0.24 -9.73
N TYR A 33 -4.45 0.74 -8.92
CA TYR A 33 -4.87 0.52 -7.54
C TYR A 33 -6.39 0.70 -7.51
N ASP A 34 -7.09 -0.31 -7.00
CA ASP A 34 -8.53 -0.23 -6.77
C ASP A 34 -8.83 0.40 -5.40
N ARG A 35 -10.11 0.72 -5.11
CA ARG A 35 -10.52 1.27 -3.81
C ARG A 35 -10.15 0.35 -2.65
N ASN A 36 -10.21 -0.97 -2.83
CA ASN A 36 -9.73 -1.92 -1.82
C ASN A 36 -8.26 -1.67 -1.42
N GLN A 37 -7.42 -1.19 -2.33
CA GLN A 37 -6.02 -0.88 -2.04
C GLN A 37 -5.87 0.44 -1.29
N VAL A 38 -6.79 1.39 -1.49
CA VAL A 38 -6.84 2.62 -0.70
C VAL A 38 -7.12 2.28 0.76
N GLU A 39 -8.10 1.41 1.03
CA GLU A 39 -8.41 0.96 2.39
C GLU A 39 -7.23 0.25 3.07
N GLN A 40 -6.46 -0.54 2.32
CA GLN A 40 -5.23 -1.18 2.82
C GLN A 40 -4.17 -0.13 3.22
N VAL A 41 -4.01 0.92 2.41
CA VAL A 41 -3.10 2.03 2.74
C VAL A 41 -3.57 2.77 3.99
N GLU A 42 -4.87 3.02 4.13
CA GLU A 42 -5.41 3.67 5.32
C GLU A 42 -5.20 2.84 6.59
N LYS A 43 -5.41 1.52 6.52
CA LYS A 43 -5.07 0.60 7.62
C LYS A 43 -3.58 0.63 7.97
N LEU A 44 -2.71 0.61 6.96
CA LEU A 44 -1.27 0.72 7.15
C LEU A 44 -0.91 2.03 7.85
N LEU A 45 -1.52 3.16 7.46
CA LEU A 45 -1.28 4.46 8.10
C LEU A 45 -1.77 4.48 9.54
N ALA A 46 -2.94 3.88 9.82
CA ALA A 46 -3.47 3.76 11.17
C ALA A 46 -2.55 2.91 12.07
N LEU A 47 -2.03 1.79 11.57
CA LEU A 47 -1.06 0.96 12.29
C LEU A 47 0.28 1.70 12.48
N LYS A 48 0.75 2.41 11.46
CA LYS A 48 1.96 3.23 11.57
C LYS A 48 1.82 4.33 12.63
N SER A 49 0.62 4.88 12.81
CA SER A 49 0.31 5.84 13.89
C SER A 49 0.39 5.19 15.27
N GLN A 50 -0.01 3.92 15.38
CA GLN A 50 0.10 3.10 16.59
C GLN A 50 1.52 2.59 16.88
N ARG A 51 2.57 3.17 16.27
CA ARG A 51 3.99 2.79 16.44
C ARG A 51 4.38 1.42 15.89
N TYR A 52 3.55 0.77 15.08
CA TYR A 52 3.94 -0.47 14.41
C TYR A 52 4.98 -0.21 13.31
N SER A 53 5.89 -1.15 13.15
CA SER A 53 6.88 -1.14 12.08
C SER A 53 6.26 -1.59 10.75
N LEU A 54 6.81 -1.12 9.63
CA LEU A 54 6.36 -1.55 8.29
C LEU A 54 6.44 -3.07 8.10
N ASP A 55 7.34 -3.73 8.82
CA ASP A 55 7.49 -5.18 8.80
C ASP A 55 6.29 -5.88 9.46
N GLU A 56 5.95 -5.48 10.70
CA GLU A 56 4.80 -6.00 11.44
C GLU A 56 3.48 -5.74 10.74
N ILE A 57 3.36 -4.58 10.10
CA ILE A 57 2.18 -4.23 9.30
C ILE A 57 2.06 -5.17 8.10
N GLY A 58 3.17 -5.52 7.46
CA GLY A 58 3.19 -6.46 6.34
C GLY A 58 2.76 -7.86 6.75
N ILE A 59 3.22 -8.31 7.92
CA ILE A 59 2.79 -9.59 8.51
C ILE A 59 1.28 -9.55 8.78
N LYS A 60 0.78 -8.51 9.45
CA LYS A 60 -0.65 -8.37 9.78
C LYS A 60 -1.60 -8.24 8.59
N LEU A 61 -1.14 -7.71 7.46
CA LEU A 61 -1.95 -7.56 6.24
C LEU A 61 -1.83 -8.75 5.29
N GLY A 62 -0.82 -9.61 5.48
CA GLY A 62 -0.58 -10.82 4.70
C GLY A 62 -1.22 -12.09 5.28
N GLU A 63 -1.66 -12.07 6.54
CA GLU A 63 -2.43 -13.14 7.21
C GLU A 63 -3.91 -13.18 6.80
#